data_AF-A0A7G7X6L1-F1
#
_entry.id   AF-A0A7G7X6L1-F1
#
_cell.length_a   1.000
_cell.length_b   1.000
_cell.length_c   1.000
_cell.angle_alpha   90.00
_cell.angle_beta   90.00
_cell.angle_gamma   90.00
#
_symmetry.space_group_name_H-M   'P 1'
#
loop_
_entity.id
_entity.type
_entity.pdbx_description
1 polymer ?
#
loop_
_entity_poly.entity_id
_entity_poly.type
_entity_poly.pdbx_seq_one_letter_code
_entity_poly.pdbx_strand_id
1 'polypeptide(L)'
;MKHQSAFTLIELLVVVAIIGVLAMVAMPLYGQYQARAKVIAALAEISALKVNVEDLLNQGTDPTLALIGGSVQTSNCQISTGGTAASGEGSIGCTILNAPGAVLNKTLLLTRSAASGWTCSTTVEADYAPKGCRAEDA
;
A
#
# COMPACT_ATOMS: atom_id res chain seq x y z
N MET A 1 28.38 19.83 47.58
CA MET A 1 28.90 18.88 46.58
C MET A 1 27.73 18.08 46.05
N LYS A 2 27.38 18.19 44.76
CA LYS A 2 26.29 17.40 44.17
C LYS A 2 26.78 15.97 43.99
N HIS A 3 26.17 15.02 44.69
CA HIS A 3 26.38 13.59 44.45
C HIS A 3 25.97 13.30 43.00
N GLN A 4 26.92 13.03 42.12
CA GLN A 4 26.62 12.37 40.86
C GLN A 4 26.33 10.90 41.20
N SER A 5 25.06 10.53 41.20
CA SER A 5 24.63 9.13 41.25
C SER A 5 25.08 8.46 39.96
N ALA A 6 26.18 7.72 40.02
CA ALA A 6 26.63 6.86 38.94
C ALA A 6 25.70 5.64 38.85
N PHE A 7 25.19 5.36 37.65
CA PHE A 7 24.37 4.18 37.34
C PHE A 7 25.25 2.93 37.38
N THR A 8 24.81 1.85 38.01
CA THR A 8 25.63 0.64 38.11
C THR A 8 25.64 -0.16 36.80
N LEU A 9 26.74 -0.86 36.52
CA LEU A 9 26.82 -1.74 35.34
C LEU A 9 25.76 -2.86 35.38
N ILE A 10 25.41 -3.33 36.59
CA ILE A 10 24.38 -4.36 36.75
C ILE A 10 22.98 -3.84 36.44
N GLU A 11 22.64 -2.61 36.85
CA GLU A 11 21.37 -1.98 36.48
C GLU A 11 21.27 -1.80 34.96
N LEU A 12 22.36 -1.39 34.32
CA LEU A 12 22.37 -1.20 32.87
C LEU A 12 22.19 -2.52 32.11
N LEU A 13 22.82 -3.60 32.57
CA LEU A 13 22.66 -4.94 31.99
C LEU A 13 21.23 -5.47 32.12
N VAL A 14 20.58 -5.28 33.26
CA VAL A 14 19.18 -5.69 33.46
C VAL A 14 18.25 -4.91 32.54
N VAL A 15 18.46 -3.59 32.40
CA VAL A 15 17.68 -2.75 31.49
C VAL A 15 17.84 -3.21 30.03
N VAL A 16 19.07 -3.49 29.60
CA VAL A 16 19.33 -4.01 28.24
C VAL A 16 18.65 -5.35 28.01
N ALA A 17 18.67 -6.25 29.00
CA ALA A 17 17.99 -7.54 28.92
C ALA A 17 16.47 -7.37 28.72
N ILE A 18 15.83 -6.49 29.50
CA ILE A 18 14.39 -6.20 29.38
C ILE A 18 14.06 -5.58 28.01
N ILE A 19 14.84 -4.59 27.57
CA ILE A 19 14.66 -3.97 26.25
C ILE A 19 14.83 -5.01 25.13
N GLY A 20 15.79 -5.93 25.26
CA GLY A 20 16.01 -7.01 24.30
C GLY A 20 14.79 -7.92 24.15
N VAL A 21 14.16 -8.33 25.26
CA VAL A 21 12.94 -9.15 25.24
C VAL A 21 11.77 -8.40 24.58
N LEU A 22 11.57 -7.13 24.94
CA LEU A 22 10.50 -6.32 24.36
C LEU A 22 10.71 -6.08 22.85
N ALA A 23 11.95 -5.85 22.43
CA ALA A 23 12.30 -5.61 21.03
C ALA A 23 12.01 -6.84 20.14
N MET A 24 12.24 -8.06 20.65
CA MET A 24 11.94 -9.29 19.90
C MET A 24 10.46 -9.43 19.54
N VAL A 25 9.54 -8.97 20.39
CA VAL A 25 8.10 -9.00 20.12
C VAL A 25 7.66 -7.78 19.31
N ALA A 26 8.22 -6.61 19.60
CA ALA A 26 7.82 -5.36 18.96
C ALA A 26 8.25 -5.25 17.48
N MET A 27 9.46 -5.71 17.14
CA MET A 27 9.99 -5.61 15.78
C MET A 27 9.15 -6.35 14.72
N PRO A 28 8.77 -7.63 14.88
CA PRO A 28 7.96 -8.33 13.87
C PRO A 28 6.59 -7.67 13.71
N LEU A 29 5.97 -7.26 14.82
CA LEU A 29 4.68 -6.58 14.80
C LEU A 29 4.74 -5.22 14.07
N TYR A 30 5.78 -4.43 14.33
CA TYR A 30 5.97 -3.14 13.66
C TYR A 30 6.18 -3.29 12.15
N GLY A 31 6.93 -4.33 11.73
CA GLY A 31 7.10 -4.66 10.31
C GLY A 31 5.77 -4.96 9.61
N GLN A 32 4.88 -5.71 10.25
CA GLN A 32 3.55 -6.01 9.72
C GLN A 32 2.68 -4.76 9.58
N TYR A 33 2.70 -3.86 10.58
CA TYR A 33 1.97 -2.59 10.50
C TYR A 33 2.49 -1.68 9.39
N GLN A 34 3.81 -1.58 9.21
CA GLN A 34 4.39 -0.82 8.10
C GLN A 34 3.98 -1.40 6.74
N ALA A 35 3.96 -2.72 6.60
CA ALA A 35 3.51 -3.38 5.37
C ALA A 35 2.05 -3.04 5.04
N ARG A 36 1.14 -3.18 6.01
CA ARG A 36 -0.28 -2.80 5.85
C ARG A 36 -0.45 -1.32 5.52
N ALA A 37 0.27 -0.44 6.24
CA ALA A 37 0.21 1.01 6.00
C ALA A 37 0.65 1.37 4.59
N LYS A 38 1.71 0.73 4.08
CA LYS A 38 2.19 0.92 2.70
C LYS A 38 1.17 0.48 1.66
N VAL A 39 0.54 -0.68 1.86
CA VAL A 39 -0.52 -1.18 0.96
C VAL A 39 -1.73 -0.24 0.94
N ILE A 40 -2.14 0.29 2.11
CA ILE A 40 -3.25 1.25 2.19
C ILE A 40 -2.89 2.58 1.51
N ALA A 41 -1.67 3.08 1.70
CA ALA A 41 -1.20 4.30 1.04
C ALA A 41 -1.18 4.13 -0.49
N ALA A 42 -0.67 3.00 -0.97
CA ALA A 42 -0.69 2.64 -2.39
C ALA A 42 -2.13 2.59 -2.95
N LEU A 43 -3.07 1.97 -2.23
CA LEU A 43 -4.48 1.92 -2.63
C LEU A 43 -5.10 3.32 -2.67
N ALA A 44 -4.77 4.19 -1.73
CA ALA A 44 -5.30 5.55 -1.67
C ALA A 44 -4.85 6.37 -2.88
N GLU A 45 -3.58 6.26 -3.30
CA GLU A 45 -3.06 6.94 -4.48
C GLU A 45 -3.81 6.54 -5.76
N ILE A 46 -3.99 5.24 -6.01
CA ILE A 46 -4.72 4.79 -7.21
C ILE A 46 -6.23 5.04 -7.11
N SER A 47 -6.81 5.04 -5.89
CA SER A 47 -8.23 5.32 -5.71
C SER A 47 -8.59 6.77 -6.01
N ALA A 48 -7.66 7.70 -5.82
CA ALA A 48 -7.86 9.11 -6.17
C ALA A 48 -8.05 9.33 -7.68
N LEU A 49 -7.52 8.43 -8.51
CA LEU A 49 -7.59 8.52 -9.97
C LEU A 49 -8.91 8.00 -10.56
N LYS A 50 -9.76 7.32 -9.77
CA LYS A 50 -11.03 6.75 -10.24
C LYS A 50 -11.95 7.77 -10.88
N VAL A 51 -12.04 8.96 -10.28
CA VAL A 51 -12.93 10.03 -10.77
C VAL A 51 -12.51 10.47 -12.18
N ASN A 52 -11.21 10.62 -12.42
CA ASN A 52 -10.72 11.04 -13.73
C ASN A 52 -10.91 9.94 -14.78
N VAL A 53 -10.78 8.66 -14.40
CA VAL A 53 -11.13 7.55 -15.30
C VAL A 53 -12.62 7.60 -15.65
N GLU A 54 -13.51 7.77 -14.66
CA GLU A 54 -14.95 7.88 -14.92
C GLU A 54 -15.29 9.05 -15.84
N ASP A 55 -14.67 10.20 -15.64
CA ASP A 55 -14.88 11.39 -16.48
C ASP A 55 -14.50 11.12 -17.95
N LEU A 56 -13.33 10.51 -18.19
CA LEU A 56 -12.89 10.16 -19.55
C LEU A 56 -13.81 9.13 -20.22
N LEU A 57 -14.23 8.11 -19.48
CA LEU A 57 -15.17 7.11 -20.00
C LEU A 57 -16.52 7.75 -20.37
N ASN A 58 -17.01 8.70 -19.57
CA ASN A 58 -18.25 9.45 -19.87
C ASN A 58 -18.10 10.38 -21.08
N GLN A 59 -16.90 10.86 -21.36
CA GLN A 59 -16.57 11.64 -22.57
C GLN A 59 -16.33 10.76 -23.80
N GLY A 60 -16.41 9.42 -23.67
CA GLY A 60 -16.12 8.49 -24.77
C GLY A 60 -14.63 8.38 -25.12
N THR A 61 -13.74 8.75 -24.19
CA THR A 61 -12.28 8.74 -24.38
C THR A 61 -11.63 7.64 -23.55
N ASP A 62 -10.74 6.87 -24.16
CA ASP A 62 -10.01 5.81 -23.47
C ASP A 62 -9.05 6.41 -22.42
N PRO A 63 -9.07 5.93 -21.17
CA PRO A 63 -8.21 6.45 -20.13
C PRO A 63 -6.74 6.11 -20.39
N THR A 64 -5.89 7.13 -20.25
CA THR A 64 -4.42 6.99 -20.27
C THR A 64 -3.84 7.67 -19.03
N LEU A 65 -2.62 7.28 -18.62
CA LEU A 65 -1.99 7.84 -17.42
C LEU A 65 -1.92 9.38 -17.47
N ALA A 66 -1.59 9.94 -18.62
CA ALA A 66 -1.49 11.39 -18.80
C ALA A 66 -2.86 12.09 -18.65
N LEU A 67 -3.91 11.51 -19.22
CA LEU A 67 -5.25 12.11 -19.19
C LEU A 67 -5.90 12.05 -17.81
N ILE A 68 -5.60 11.02 -17.02
CA ILE A 68 -6.13 10.90 -15.65
C ILE A 68 -5.33 11.70 -14.62
N GLY A 69 -4.31 12.45 -15.04
CA GLY A 69 -3.40 13.17 -14.14
C GLY A 69 -2.51 12.25 -13.29
N GLY A 70 -2.31 11.00 -13.75
CA GLY A 70 -1.46 10.02 -13.09
C GLY A 70 0.03 10.25 -13.39
N SER A 71 0.88 9.89 -12.43
CA SER A 71 2.32 9.77 -12.64
C SER A 71 2.69 8.31 -12.82
N VAL A 72 3.64 8.00 -13.71
CA VAL A 72 4.13 6.61 -13.90
C VAL A 72 4.65 6.03 -12.59
N GLN A 73 5.24 6.87 -11.74
CA GLN A 73 5.81 6.47 -10.47
C GLN A 73 5.56 7.51 -9.38
N THR A 74 5.25 7.04 -8.19
CA THR A 74 5.16 7.80 -6.94
C THR A 74 6.12 7.21 -5.91
N SER A 75 6.06 7.70 -4.67
CA SER A 75 6.81 7.10 -3.57
C SER A 75 6.32 5.70 -3.17
N ASN A 76 5.06 5.36 -3.46
CA ASN A 76 4.43 4.11 -3.01
C ASN A 76 4.06 3.17 -4.17
N CYS A 77 3.92 3.69 -5.40
CA CYS A 77 3.38 2.95 -6.53
C CYS A 77 4.14 3.21 -7.83
N GLN A 78 4.31 2.17 -8.63
CA GLN A 78 4.38 2.31 -10.08
C GLN A 78 2.95 2.16 -10.62
N ILE A 79 2.40 3.22 -11.19
CA ILE A 79 0.98 3.28 -11.59
C ILE A 79 0.83 2.91 -13.05
N SER A 80 -0.18 2.10 -13.35
CA SER A 80 -0.65 1.83 -14.71
C SER A 80 -2.14 2.12 -14.80
N THR A 81 -2.61 2.44 -16.00
CA THR A 81 -4.06 2.52 -16.29
C THR A 81 -4.32 2.02 -17.70
N GLY A 82 -5.55 1.59 -17.94
CA GLY A 82 -6.07 1.26 -19.25
C GLY A 82 -7.59 1.26 -19.21
N GLY A 83 -8.20 1.05 -20.36
CA GLY A 83 -9.65 1.02 -20.48
C GLY A 83 -10.10 1.26 -21.90
N THR A 84 -11.37 0.96 -22.13
CA THR A 84 -12.04 1.17 -23.41
C THR A 84 -13.37 1.86 -23.12
N ALA A 85 -13.50 3.12 -23.54
CA ALA A 85 -14.69 3.93 -23.30
C ALA A 85 -15.93 3.33 -23.96
N ALA A 86 -15.77 2.71 -25.14
CA ALA A 86 -16.85 2.05 -25.84
C ALA A 86 -17.49 0.89 -25.06
N SER A 87 -16.71 0.13 -24.27
CA SER A 87 -17.24 -0.93 -23.39
C SER A 87 -17.53 -0.43 -21.97
N GLY A 88 -17.13 0.80 -21.63
CA GLY A 88 -17.18 1.30 -20.27
C GLY A 88 -16.28 0.48 -19.34
N GLU A 89 -15.13 0.04 -19.81
CA GLU A 89 -14.17 -0.68 -18.99
C GLU A 89 -12.98 0.21 -18.67
N GLY A 90 -12.47 0.09 -17.45
CA GLY A 90 -11.31 0.85 -17.00
C GLY A 90 -10.50 0.05 -16.00
N SER A 91 -9.22 0.38 -15.87
CA SER A 91 -8.33 -0.22 -14.89
C SER A 91 -7.33 0.80 -14.36
N ILE A 92 -6.98 0.66 -13.09
CA ILE A 92 -5.89 1.41 -12.45
C ILE A 92 -5.09 0.41 -11.63
N GLY A 93 -3.86 0.17 -12.04
CA GLY A 93 -2.92 -0.71 -11.35
C GLY A 93 -1.91 0.07 -10.53
N CYS A 94 -1.45 -0.53 -9.43
CA CYS A 94 -0.25 -0.12 -8.72
C CYS A 94 0.61 -1.34 -8.41
N THR A 95 1.88 -1.28 -8.81
CA THR A 95 2.93 -2.14 -8.25
C THR A 95 3.55 -1.42 -7.06
N ILE A 96 3.50 -2.03 -5.89
CA ILE A 96 3.93 -1.41 -4.63
C ILE A 96 5.46 -1.27 -4.60
N LEU A 97 5.92 -0.03 -4.34
CA LEU A 97 7.33 0.35 -4.23
C LEU A 97 7.69 0.76 -2.80
N ASN A 98 9.00 0.72 -2.48
CA ASN A 98 9.56 1.22 -1.22
C ASN A 98 8.83 0.70 0.02
N ALA A 99 8.53 -0.60 0.03
CA ALA A 99 7.75 -1.27 1.07
C ALA A 99 8.52 -2.45 1.68
N PRO A 100 8.12 -2.94 2.87
CA PRO A 100 8.69 -4.15 3.46
C PRO A 100 8.60 -5.34 2.51
N GLY A 101 9.56 -6.26 2.60
CA GLY A 101 9.70 -7.39 1.65
C GLY A 101 8.46 -8.26 1.49
N ALA A 102 7.58 -8.33 2.50
CA ALA A 102 6.32 -9.07 2.43
C ALA A 102 5.32 -8.53 1.40
N VAL A 103 5.40 -7.24 1.05
CA VAL A 103 4.46 -6.56 0.14
C VAL A 103 5.14 -5.84 -1.02
N LEU A 104 6.47 -5.86 -1.08
CA LEU A 104 7.25 -5.25 -2.15
C LEU A 104 6.97 -5.93 -3.49
N ASN A 105 6.79 -5.13 -4.55
CA ASN A 105 6.47 -5.59 -5.91
C ASN A 105 5.15 -6.36 -6.05
N LYS A 106 4.34 -6.43 -4.98
CA LYS A 106 2.96 -6.92 -5.07
C LYS A 106 2.09 -5.85 -5.72
N THR A 107 0.96 -6.27 -6.26
CA THR A 107 0.10 -5.46 -7.11
C THR A 107 -1.26 -5.23 -6.48
N LEU A 108 -1.78 -4.02 -6.66
CA LEU A 108 -3.17 -3.64 -6.44
C LEU A 108 -3.77 -3.32 -7.80
N LEU A 109 -4.95 -3.86 -8.10
CA LEU A 109 -5.66 -3.62 -9.35
C LEU A 109 -7.08 -3.17 -9.04
N LEU A 110 -7.41 -1.96 -9.48
CA LEU A 110 -8.77 -1.45 -9.50
C LEU A 110 -9.33 -1.67 -10.89
N THR A 111 -10.45 -2.39 -10.99
CA THR A 111 -11.11 -2.68 -12.27
C THR A 111 -12.49 -2.06 -12.26
N ARG A 112 -12.83 -1.33 -13.33
CA ARG A 112 -14.12 -0.69 -13.56
C ARG A 112 -14.86 -1.47 -14.62
N SER A 113 -16.05 -1.93 -14.28
CA SER A 113 -17.01 -2.50 -15.24
C SER A 113 -18.26 -1.62 -15.29
N ALA A 114 -18.83 -1.47 -16.48
CA ALA A 114 -20.13 -0.81 -16.65
C ALA A 114 -21.27 -1.51 -15.86
N ALA A 115 -21.15 -2.81 -15.59
CA ALA A 115 -22.19 -3.58 -14.91
C ALA A 115 -22.05 -3.61 -13.38
N SER A 116 -20.83 -3.73 -12.86
CA SER A 116 -20.56 -3.95 -11.43
C SER A 116 -19.82 -2.80 -10.74
N GLY A 117 -19.49 -1.73 -11.47
CA GLY A 117 -18.74 -0.59 -10.95
C GLY A 117 -17.28 -0.95 -10.67
N TRP A 118 -16.69 -0.33 -9.64
CA TRP A 118 -15.30 -0.55 -9.26
C TRP A 118 -15.14 -1.74 -8.33
N THR A 119 -14.29 -2.68 -8.74
CA THR A 119 -13.78 -3.77 -7.91
C THR A 119 -12.29 -3.58 -7.65
N CYS A 120 -11.79 -4.19 -6.57
CA CYS A 120 -10.37 -4.19 -6.25
C CYS A 120 -9.88 -5.62 -6.08
N SER A 121 -8.78 -5.96 -6.75
CA SER A 121 -8.01 -7.18 -6.52
C SER A 121 -6.57 -6.86 -6.10
N THR A 122 -5.91 -7.82 -5.46
CA THR A 122 -4.54 -7.67 -4.97
C THR A 122 -3.78 -8.99 -4.96
N THR A 123 -2.47 -8.96 -5.22
CA THR A 123 -1.58 -10.13 -5.03
C THR A 123 -0.86 -10.12 -3.67
N VAL A 124 -1.21 -9.14 -2.82
CA VAL A 124 -0.76 -9.06 -1.43
C VAL A 124 -1.46 -10.16 -0.62
N GLU A 125 -0.68 -10.85 0.21
CA GLU A 125 -1.19 -11.88 1.12
C GLU A 125 -2.36 -11.37 1.98
N ALA A 126 -3.32 -12.23 2.32
CA ALA A 126 -4.54 -11.86 3.03
C ALA A 126 -4.27 -11.11 4.35
N ASP A 127 -3.17 -11.45 5.03
CA ASP A 127 -2.74 -10.80 6.26
C ASP A 127 -2.33 -9.33 6.08
N TYR A 128 -1.96 -8.90 4.88
CA TYR A 128 -1.57 -7.51 4.59
C TYR A 128 -2.54 -6.82 3.63
N ALA A 129 -3.47 -7.56 3.03
CA ALA A 129 -4.43 -7.05 2.07
C ALA A 129 -5.37 -6.00 2.70
N PRO A 130 -5.68 -4.91 1.98
CA PRO A 130 -6.57 -3.88 2.48
C PRO A 130 -8.02 -4.38 2.44
N LYS A 131 -8.80 -4.01 3.46
CA LYS A 131 -10.23 -4.35 3.52
C LYS A 131 -10.94 -3.77 2.28
N GLY A 132 -11.58 -4.62 1.49
CA GLY A 132 -12.29 -4.24 0.27
C GLY A 132 -11.58 -4.62 -1.03
N CYS A 133 -10.31 -5.04 -0.98
CA CYS A 133 -9.64 -5.72 -2.09
C CYS A 133 -9.67 -7.22 -1.85
N ARG A 134 -10.00 -7.99 -2.90
CA ARG A 134 -9.94 -9.45 -2.86
C ARG A 134 -8.53 -9.90 -3.21
N ALA A 135 -7.95 -10.81 -2.43
CA ALA A 135 -6.72 -11.46 -2.84
C ALA A 135 -7.03 -12.27 -4.11
N GLU A 136 -6.28 -12.02 -5.18
CA GLU A 136 -6.18 -12.98 -6.27
C GLU A 136 -5.26 -14.08 -5.75
N ASP A 137 -5.85 -15.25 -5.49
CA ASP A 137 -5.12 -16.44 -5.07
C ASP A 137 -3.97 -16.66 -6.06
N ALA A 138 -2.73 -16.55 -5.58
CA ALA A 138 -1.53 -16.79 -6.36
C ALA A 138 -1.32 -18.30 -6.60
#